data_AF-A0A497CGU9-F1
#
_entry.id   AF-A0A497CGU9-F1
#
_cell.length_a   1.000
_cell.length_b   1.000
_cell.length_c   1.000
_cell.angle_alpha   90.00
_cell.angle_beta   90.00
_cell.angle_gamma   90.00
#
_symmetry.space_group_name_H-M   'P 1'
#
loop_
_entity.id
_entity.type
_entity.pdbx_description
1 polymer ?
#
loop_
_entity_poly.entity_id
_entity_poly.type
_entity_poly.pdbx_seq_one_letter_code
_entity_poly.pdbx_strand_id
1 'polypeptide(L)'
;MSDLEKDFIIELNGLEIKELINLLEDSVNRIWALLPFKEIELKKHEQKMAVNAEKIKSGKRNFFSNFEESFFNSKREYNKIQSEIYSDNQKKKSLNDLYLKLNQLFYSDSGFWMETAKENYDRWNTKAKIS
;
A
#
# COMPACT_ATOMS: atom_id res chain seq x y z
N MET A 1 31.60 5.99 -12.42
CA MET A 1 30.57 4.99 -12.78
C MET A 1 31.18 4.04 -13.79
N SER A 2 31.22 2.75 -13.48
CA SER A 2 31.67 1.72 -14.42
C SER A 2 30.61 1.50 -15.50
N ASP A 3 30.98 1.03 -16.68
CA ASP A 3 30.00 0.77 -17.76
C ASP A 3 28.98 -0.33 -17.36
N LEU A 4 29.32 -1.19 -16.39
CA LEU A 4 28.40 -2.11 -15.73
C LEU A 4 27.28 -1.42 -14.93
N GLU A 5 27.52 -0.22 -14.38
CA GLU A 5 26.50 0.57 -13.70
C GLU A 5 25.58 1.30 -14.68
N LYS A 6 26.02 1.49 -15.93
CA LYS A 6 25.17 2.02 -17.02
C LYS A 6 24.29 0.92 -17.62
N ASP A 7 24.79 -0.31 -17.69
CA ASP A 7 24.01 -1.47 -18.16
C ASP A 7 23.00 -1.96 -17.10
N PHE A 8 23.19 -1.60 -15.82
CA PHE A 8 22.19 -1.79 -14.76
C PHE A 8 21.07 -0.74 -14.78
N ILE A 9 21.20 0.30 -15.61
CA ILE A 9 20.04 1.03 -16.13
C ILE A 9 19.45 0.11 -17.20
N ILE A 10 18.87 -0.96 -16.68
CA ILE A 10 18.05 -1.94 -17.37
C ILE A 10 17.15 -1.15 -18.31
N GLU A 11 17.17 -1.50 -19.60
CA GLU A 11 16.08 -1.25 -20.53
C GLU A 11 14.82 -1.89 -19.93
N LEU A 12 14.25 -1.27 -18.91
CA LEU A 12 12.89 -1.54 -18.51
C LEU A 12 12.07 -0.95 -19.65
N ASN A 13 11.55 -1.83 -20.51
CA ASN A 13 10.64 -1.42 -21.56
C ASN A 13 9.47 -0.67 -20.88
N GLY A 14 9.06 0.48 -21.40
CA GLY A 14 7.98 1.28 -20.79
C GLY A 14 6.69 0.49 -20.55
N LEU A 15 6.48 -0.62 -21.28
CA LEU A 15 5.42 -1.61 -21.04
C LEU A 15 5.59 -2.40 -19.72
N GLU A 16 6.79 -2.89 -19.44
CA GLU A 16 7.09 -3.68 -18.22
C GLU A 16 6.93 -2.81 -16.98
N ILE A 17 7.36 -1.54 -17.05
CA ILE A 17 7.18 -0.63 -15.92
C ILE A 17 5.70 -0.25 -15.73
N LYS A 18 4.95 -0.07 -16.83
CA LYS A 18 3.51 0.17 -16.75
C LYS A 18 2.78 -1.02 -16.11
N GLU A 19 3.17 -2.25 -16.43
CA GLU A 19 2.66 -3.45 -15.74
C GLU A 19 3.03 -3.46 -14.26
N LEU A 20 4.26 -3.11 -13.90
CA LEU A 20 4.68 -3.01 -12.50
C LEU A 20 3.86 -1.96 -11.73
N ILE A 21 3.60 -0.79 -12.34
CA ILE A 21 2.76 0.26 -11.74
C ILE A 21 1.32 -0.26 -11.54
N ASN A 22 0.74 -0.92 -12.54
CA ASN A 22 -0.60 -1.50 -12.42
C ASN A 22 -0.67 -2.56 -11.31
N LEU A 23 0.32 -3.45 -11.20
CA LEU A 23 0.40 -4.46 -10.14
C LEU A 23 0.53 -3.82 -8.75
N LEU A 24 1.26 -2.71 -8.64
CA LEU A 24 1.37 -1.91 -7.43
C LEU A 24 0.03 -1.26 -7.06
N GLU A 25 -0.65 -0.62 -8.02
CA GLU A 25 -1.99 -0.04 -7.81
C GLU A 25 -3.00 -1.10 -7.37
N ASP A 26 -3.03 -2.25 -8.03
CA ASP A 26 -3.90 -3.37 -7.65
C ASP A 26 -3.62 -3.86 -6.23
N SER A 27 -2.34 -3.95 -5.85
CA SER A 27 -1.94 -4.36 -4.50
C SER A 27 -2.37 -3.35 -3.44
N VAL A 28 -2.23 -2.05 -3.73
CA VAL A 28 -2.71 -0.96 -2.86
C VAL A 28 -4.23 -1.03 -2.73
N ASN A 29 -4.94 -1.15 -3.85
CA ASN A 29 -6.40 -1.20 -3.90
C ASN A 29 -6.97 -2.40 -3.12
N ARG A 30 -6.32 -3.58 -3.21
CA ARG A 30 -6.72 -4.76 -2.43
C ARG A 30 -6.58 -4.54 -0.92
N ILE A 31 -5.47 -3.96 -0.48
CA ILE A 31 -5.26 -3.65 0.94
C ILE A 31 -6.30 -2.62 1.42
N TRP A 32 -6.56 -1.60 0.60
CA TRP A 32 -7.53 -0.55 0.91
C TRP A 32 -8.96 -1.05 1.00
N ALA A 33 -9.36 -1.98 0.12
CA ALA A 33 -10.70 -2.55 0.13
C ALA A 33 -10.97 -3.35 1.41
N LEU A 34 -9.94 -3.97 2.01
CA LEU A 34 -10.10 -4.86 3.18
C LEU A 34 -10.04 -4.12 4.52
N LEU A 35 -9.35 -2.98 4.59
CA LEU A 35 -9.17 -2.22 5.84
C LEU A 35 -10.50 -1.84 6.52
N PRO A 36 -11.51 -1.28 5.82
CA PRO A 36 -12.79 -0.91 6.45
C PRO A 36 -13.51 -2.10 7.10
N PHE A 37 -13.43 -3.29 6.50
CA PHE A 37 -14.06 -4.49 7.05
C PHE A 37 -13.38 -4.93 8.35
N LYS A 38 -12.04 -4.90 8.39
CA LYS A 38 -11.27 -5.19 9.60
C LYS A 38 -11.55 -4.18 10.71
N GLU A 39 -11.69 -2.89 10.39
CA GLU A 39 -12.04 -1.85 11.36
C GLU A 39 -13.45 -2.05 11.95
N ILE A 40 -14.41 -2.45 11.11
CA ILE A 40 -15.77 -2.81 11.58
C ILE A 40 -15.71 -4.02 12.51
N GLU A 41 -14.93 -5.04 12.16
CA GLU A 41 -14.76 -6.24 12.99
C GLU A 41 -14.11 -5.91 14.34
N LEU A 42 -13.08 -5.07 14.33
CA LEU A 42 -12.41 -4.57 15.53
C LEU A 42 -13.42 -3.90 16.49
N LYS A 43 -14.27 -3.00 15.96
CA LYS A 43 -15.33 -2.33 16.73
C LYS A 43 -16.34 -3.30 17.35
N LYS A 44 -16.68 -4.40 16.66
CA LYS A 44 -17.56 -5.44 17.22
C LYS A 44 -16.95 -6.11 18.44
N HIS A 45 -15.64 -6.40 18.40
CA HIS A 45 -14.94 -7.00 19.54
C HIS A 45 -14.80 -6.01 20.71
N GLU A 46 -14.55 -4.73 20.41
CA GLU A 46 -14.53 -3.67 21.42
C GLU A 46 -15.88 -3.55 22.16
N GLN A 47 -16.99 -3.53 21.42
CA GLN A 47 -18.33 -3.51 22.01
C GLN A 47 -18.62 -4.75 22.86
N LYS A 48 -18.26 -5.96 22.38
CA LYS A 48 -18.41 -7.20 23.15
C LYS A 48 -17.63 -7.15 24.46
N MET A 49 -16.40 -6.62 24.43
CA MET A 49 -15.59 -6.43 25.63
C MET A 49 -16.26 -5.47 26.62
N ALA A 50 -16.78 -4.33 26.14
CA ALA A 50 -17.48 -3.36 26.99
C ALA A 50 -18.71 -3.98 27.68
N VAL A 51 -19.57 -4.66 26.92
CA VAL A 51 -20.77 -5.32 27.44
C VAL A 51 -20.42 -6.41 28.45
N ASN A 52 -19.40 -7.23 28.18
CA ASN A 52 -18.99 -8.28 29.10
C ASN A 52 -18.37 -7.69 30.38
N ALA A 53 -17.60 -6.61 30.28
CA ALA A 53 -17.04 -5.93 31.44
C ALA A 53 -18.13 -5.33 32.36
N GLU A 54 -19.19 -4.77 31.79
CA GLU A 54 -20.36 -4.30 32.56
C GLU A 54 -21.07 -5.45 33.27
N LYS A 55 -21.26 -6.59 32.58
CA LYS A 55 -21.89 -7.77 33.17
C LYS A 55 -21.07 -8.37 34.31
N ILE A 56 -19.75 -8.40 34.18
CA ILE A 56 -18.83 -8.79 35.26
C ILE A 56 -19.00 -7.83 36.45
N LYS A 57 -18.95 -6.51 36.23
CA LYS A 57 -19.16 -5.52 37.31
C LYS A 57 -20.51 -5.67 38.02
N SER A 58 -21.56 -6.11 37.31
CA SER A 58 -22.93 -6.23 37.84
C SER A 58 -23.19 -7.39 38.81
N GLY A 59 -22.20 -8.22 39.16
CA GLY A 59 -22.36 -9.13 40.30
C GLY A 59 -23.13 -10.44 40.03
N LYS A 60 -23.45 -10.81 38.78
CA LYS A 60 -24.23 -12.04 38.47
C LYS A 60 -23.43 -13.34 38.70
N ARG A 61 -23.41 -13.80 39.97
CA ARG A 61 -22.53 -14.85 40.54
C ARG A 61 -22.49 -16.21 39.82
N ASN A 62 -23.52 -16.60 39.08
CA ASN A 62 -23.57 -17.89 38.39
C ASN A 62 -23.19 -17.83 36.90
N PHE A 63 -22.82 -16.65 36.37
CA PHE A 63 -22.51 -16.45 34.95
C PHE A 63 -21.11 -15.85 34.69
N PHE A 64 -20.31 -15.65 35.74
CA PHE A 64 -19.02 -14.94 35.64
C PHE A 64 -17.99 -15.63 34.74
N SER A 65 -17.87 -16.95 34.82
CA SER A 65 -16.89 -17.70 34.01
C SER A 65 -17.12 -17.50 32.51
N ASN A 66 -18.39 -17.49 32.07
CA ASN A 66 -18.73 -17.37 30.66
C ASN A 66 -18.49 -15.95 30.14
N PHE A 67 -18.73 -14.91 30.95
CA PHE A 67 -18.48 -13.53 30.55
C PHE A 67 -17.00 -13.17 30.58
N GLU A 68 -16.24 -13.69 31.55
CA GLU A 68 -14.79 -13.53 31.61
C GLU A 68 -14.11 -14.23 30.43
N GLU A 69 -14.45 -15.48 30.16
CA GLU A 69 -13.95 -16.22 29.00
C GLU A 69 -14.29 -15.49 27.69
N SER A 70 -15.53 -15.05 27.53
CA SER A 70 -15.97 -14.28 26.37
C SER A 70 -15.23 -12.94 26.22
N PHE A 71 -14.93 -12.26 27.33
CA PHE A 71 -14.13 -11.04 27.36
C PHE A 71 -12.68 -11.31 26.92
N PHE A 72 -12.02 -12.32 27.49
CA PHE A 72 -10.64 -12.67 27.14
C PHE A 72 -10.51 -13.12 25.68
N ASN A 73 -11.47 -13.91 25.19
CA ASN A 73 -11.52 -14.30 23.78
C ASN A 73 -11.71 -13.08 22.86
N SER A 74 -12.63 -12.18 23.20
CA SER A 74 -12.83 -10.95 22.42
C SER A 74 -11.60 -10.04 22.45
N LYS A 75 -10.89 -9.97 23.58
CA LYS A 75 -9.64 -9.23 23.72
C LYS A 75 -8.50 -9.81 22.88
N ARG A 76 -8.40 -11.14 22.81
CA ARG A 76 -7.42 -11.83 21.97
C ARG A 76 -7.65 -11.52 20.50
N GLU A 77 -8.89 -11.67 20.02
CA GLU A 77 -9.25 -11.37 18.62
C GLU A 77 -9.08 -9.89 18.30
N TYR A 78 -9.47 -8.99 19.22
CA TYR A 78 -9.22 -7.56 19.08
C TYR A 78 -7.74 -7.25 18.86
N ASN A 79 -6.86 -7.76 19.72
CA ASN A 79 -5.42 -7.54 19.60
C ASN A 79 -4.84 -8.08 18.28
N LYS A 80 -5.32 -9.25 17.84
CA LYS A 80 -4.94 -9.85 16.56
C LYS A 80 -5.32 -8.95 15.39
N ILE A 81 -6.60 -8.58 15.28
CA ILE A 81 -7.10 -7.71 14.20
C ILE A 81 -6.41 -6.34 14.24
N GLN A 82 -6.16 -5.79 15.43
CA GLN A 82 -5.45 -4.51 15.59
C GLN A 82 -4.02 -4.58 15.02
N SER A 83 -3.31 -5.67 15.29
CA SER A 83 -1.96 -5.88 14.75
C SER A 83 -1.95 -6.07 13.23
N GLU A 84 -2.96 -6.73 12.68
CA GLU A 84 -3.15 -6.86 11.24
C GLU A 84 -3.42 -5.52 10.58
N ILE A 85 -4.33 -4.70 11.14
CA ILE A 85 -4.61 -3.34 10.65
C ILE A 85 -3.33 -2.48 10.69
N TYR A 86 -2.55 -2.59 11.77
CA TYR A 86 -1.28 -1.87 11.87
C TYR A 86 -0.30 -2.32 10.77
N SER A 87 -0.14 -3.62 10.57
CA SER A 87 0.72 -4.18 9.51
C SER A 87 0.28 -3.73 8.12
N ASP A 88 -1.02 -3.79 7.83
CA ASP A 88 -1.58 -3.41 6.53
C ASP A 88 -1.45 -1.90 6.28
N ASN A 89 -1.54 -1.06 7.33
CA ASN A 89 -1.22 0.37 7.23
C ASN A 89 0.26 0.65 6.95
N GLN A 90 1.18 -0.12 7.54
CA GLN A 90 2.61 -0.01 7.23
C GLN A 90 2.90 -0.42 5.79
N LYS A 91 2.32 -1.54 5.32
CA LYS A 91 2.44 -1.97 3.91
C LYS A 91 1.90 -0.90 2.96
N LYS A 92 0.74 -0.32 3.28
CA LYS A 92 0.15 0.79 2.53
C LYS A 92 1.11 1.97 2.39
N LYS A 93 1.75 2.38 3.50
CA LYS A 93 2.71 3.48 3.48
C LYS A 93 3.89 3.15 2.56
N SER A 94 4.50 1.97 2.73
CA SER A 94 5.63 1.55 1.90
C SER A 94 5.27 1.44 0.42
N LEU A 95 4.08 0.93 0.08
CA LEU A 95 3.63 0.82 -1.31
C LEU A 95 3.35 2.19 -1.93
N ASN A 96 2.75 3.12 -1.17
CA ASN A 96 2.56 4.49 -1.63
C ASN A 96 3.91 5.19 -1.87
N ASP A 97 4.89 4.99 -0.99
CA ASP A 97 6.23 5.55 -1.17
C ASP A 97 6.93 4.99 -2.42
N LEU A 98 6.77 3.69 -2.70
CA LEU A 98 7.25 3.06 -3.94
C LEU A 98 6.54 3.60 -5.17
N TYR A 99 5.21 3.72 -5.13
CA TYR A 99 4.41 4.28 -6.21
C TYR A 99 4.82 5.71 -6.54
N LEU A 100 5.07 6.55 -5.52
CA LEU A 100 5.56 7.92 -5.72
C LEU A 100 6.96 7.94 -6.35
N LYS A 101 7.87 7.09 -5.90
CA LYS A 101 9.23 6.99 -6.47
C LYS A 101 9.21 6.53 -7.93
N LEU A 102 8.40 5.52 -8.25
CA LEU A 102 8.26 5.03 -9.64
C LEU A 102 7.65 6.09 -10.55
N ASN A 103 6.62 6.80 -10.09
CA ASN A 103 6.08 7.93 -10.84
C ASN A 103 7.12 9.03 -11.05
N GLN A 104 7.89 9.39 -10.02
CA GLN A 104 8.95 10.39 -10.16
C GLN A 104 10.00 9.97 -11.19
N LEU A 105 10.45 8.71 -11.18
CA LEU A 105 11.35 8.16 -12.18
C LEU A 105 10.75 8.22 -13.59
N PHE A 106 9.46 7.87 -13.74
CA PHE A 106 8.75 7.96 -15.02
C PHE A 106 8.69 9.38 -15.58
N TYR A 107 8.30 10.33 -14.75
CA TYR A 107 8.16 11.72 -15.19
C TYR A 107 9.53 12.36 -15.45
N SER A 108 10.58 12.01 -14.68
CA SER A 108 11.94 12.48 -14.96
C SER A 108 12.52 11.86 -16.24
N ASP A 109 12.32 10.56 -16.48
CA ASP A 109 12.78 9.91 -17.71
C ASP A 109 11.98 10.39 -18.92
N SER A 110 10.66 10.56 -18.80
CA SER A 110 9.84 11.09 -19.90
C SER A 110 10.27 12.49 -20.33
N GLY A 111 10.69 13.35 -19.38
CA GLY A 111 11.26 14.66 -19.67
C GLY A 111 12.57 14.56 -20.48
N PHE A 112 13.48 13.68 -20.05
CA PHE A 112 14.74 13.42 -20.75
C PHE A 112 14.53 12.87 -22.17
N TRP A 113 13.62 11.91 -22.34
CA TRP A 113 13.29 11.34 -23.65
C TRP A 113 12.61 12.36 -24.56
N MET A 114 11.77 13.24 -24.00
CA MET A 114 11.07 14.30 -24.74
C MET A 114 12.00 15.43 -25.18
N GLU A 115 12.99 15.80 -24.34
CA GLU A 115 14.07 16.72 -24.73
C GLU A 115 14.96 16.11 -25.82
N THR A 116 15.34 14.83 -25.68
CA THR A 116 16.15 14.12 -26.68
C THR A 116 15.40 13.98 -28.01
N ALA A 117 14.10 13.70 -27.97
CA ALA A 117 13.25 13.63 -29.17
C ALA A 117 13.13 15.00 -29.86
N LYS A 118 12.99 16.08 -29.08
CA LYS A 118 12.96 17.45 -29.58
C LYS A 118 14.29 17.84 -30.25
N GLU A 119 15.42 17.56 -29.61
CA GLU A 119 16.74 17.81 -30.21
C GLU A 119 16.94 17.03 -31.51
N ASN A 120 16.50 15.77 -31.57
CA ASN A 120 16.59 14.95 -32.78
C ASN A 120 15.68 15.47 -33.90
N TYR A 121 14.47 15.93 -33.57
CA TYR A 121 13.57 16.58 -34.52
C TYR A 121 14.16 17.87 -35.08
N ASP A 122 14.72 18.73 -34.22
CA ASP A 122 15.34 19.99 -34.62
C ASP A 122 16.58 19.75 -35.52
N ARG A 123 17.39 18.73 -35.21
CA ARG A 123 18.51 18.30 -36.07
C ARG A 123 18.05 17.81 -37.43
N TRP A 124 16.99 17.00 -37.49
CA TRP A 124 16.42 16.51 -38.74
C TRP A 124 15.89 17.66 -39.61
N ASN A 125 15.11 18.57 -39.01
CA ASN A 125 14.53 19.71 -39.71
C ASN A 125 15.61 20.70 -40.20
N THR A 126 16.69 20.88 -39.44
CA THR A 126 17.82 21.71 -39.86
C THR A 126 18.57 21.07 -41.03
N LYS A 127 18.79 19.75 -41.01
CA LYS A 127 19.40 19.03 -42.15
C LYS A 127 18.52 19.07 -43.40
N ALA A 128 17.21 18.91 -43.25
CA ALA A 128 16.24 18.96 -44.34
C ALA A 128 16.09 20.36 -44.98
N LYS A 129 16.50 21.42 -44.29
CA LYS A 129 16.49 22.80 -44.81
C LYS A 129 17.78 23.21 -45.53
N ILE A 130 18.84 22.41 -45.38
CA ILE A 130 20.17 22.68 -45.98
C ILE A 130 20.40 21.81 -47.23
N SER A 131 19.58 20.78 -47.45
CA SER A 131 19.50 19.94 -48.65
C SER A 131 18.50 20.48 -49.66
#